data_AF-A0A0F9B4Z4-F1
#
_entry.id   AF-A0A0F9B4Z4-F1
#
_cell.length_a   1.000
_cell.length_b   1.000
_cell.length_c   1.000
_cell.angle_alpha   90.00
_cell.angle_beta   90.00
_cell.angle_gamma   90.00
#
_symmetry.space_group_name_H-M   'P 1'
#
loop_
_entity.id
_entity.type
_entity.pdbx_description
1 polymer ?
#
loop_
_entity_poly.entity_id
_entity_poly.type
_entity_poly.pdbx_seq_one_letter_code
_entity_poly.pdbx_strand_id
1 'polypeptide(L)'
;LEPRLNLLHFENSYIGREDRFLKKRLNKEADAGKLINFALRGLKRLRENRQFTLPPTSVILQKQLKDTGERIIPGNQAFNYSFQHHLFAYRWALNHCSDKIVLDAGCGEGYGSKIIAEKAAQIIGIDKS
;
A
#
# COMPACT_ATOMS: atom_id res chain seq x y z
N LEU A 1 -18.46 -16.11 24.12
CA LEU A 1 -17.19 -15.36 24.19
C LEU A 1 -17.33 -14.08 23.38
N GLU A 2 -17.20 -12.93 24.04
CA GLU A 2 -17.31 -11.61 23.44
C GLU A 2 -16.24 -11.38 22.36
N PRO A 3 -16.59 -10.80 21.19
CA PRO A 3 -15.61 -10.45 20.17
C PRO A 3 -14.68 -9.34 20.69
N ARG A 4 -13.39 -9.63 20.78
CA ARG A 4 -12.35 -8.62 21.05
C ARG A 4 -11.86 -8.04 19.73
N LEU A 5 -12.14 -6.76 19.54
CA LEU A 5 -11.62 -5.98 18.42
C LEU A 5 -10.23 -5.45 18.79
N ASN A 6 -9.17 -6.00 18.19
CA ASN A 6 -7.85 -5.39 18.25
C ASN A 6 -7.77 -4.27 17.22
N LEU A 7 -7.95 -3.03 17.67
CA LEU A 7 -7.66 -1.85 16.87
C LEU A 7 -6.19 -1.48 17.01
N LEU A 8 -5.42 -1.69 15.95
CA LEU A 8 -4.09 -1.14 15.82
C LEU A 8 -4.23 0.25 15.21
N HIS A 9 -4.07 1.29 16.03
CA HIS A 9 -4.10 2.67 15.58
C HIS A 9 -2.74 3.06 15.03
N PHE A 10 -2.66 3.38 13.74
CA PHE A 10 -1.43 3.85 13.11
C PHE A 10 -1.52 5.37 12.89
N GLU A 11 -0.91 6.15 13.79
CA GLU A 11 -0.62 7.56 13.51
C GLU A 11 0.73 7.66 12.79
N ASN A 12 0.88 8.67 11.92
CA ASN A 12 1.93 8.82 10.89
C ASN A 12 3.41 8.90 11.37
N SER A 13 3.75 8.41 12.57
CA SER A 13 5.13 8.01 12.90
C SER A 13 5.16 7.07 14.12
N TYR A 14 5.85 5.93 13.97
CA TYR A 14 6.00 4.88 14.98
C TYR A 14 7.34 4.86 15.69
N ILE A 15 8.27 5.75 15.31
CA ILE A 15 9.62 5.79 15.84
C ILE A 15 9.56 6.00 17.37
N GLY A 16 9.97 4.98 18.13
CA GLY A 16 9.99 4.99 19.60
C GLY A 16 8.68 4.62 20.30
N ARG A 17 7.62 4.27 19.55
CA ARG A 17 6.32 3.79 20.07
C ARG A 17 5.99 2.37 19.63
N GLU A 18 6.98 1.62 19.15
CA GLU A 18 6.78 0.27 18.64
C GLU A 18 6.40 -0.70 19.77
N ASP A 19 5.27 -1.39 19.64
CA ASP A 19 4.97 -2.53 20.49
C ASP A 19 5.79 -3.74 20.03
N ARG A 20 7.02 -3.82 20.57
CA ARG A 20 7.97 -4.90 20.28
C ARG A 20 7.48 -6.28 20.75
N PHE A 21 6.42 -6.34 21.56
CA PHE A 21 5.89 -7.57 22.13
C PHE A 21 4.60 -8.04 21.46
N LEU A 22 3.99 -7.25 20.56
CA LEU A 22 2.73 -7.60 19.89
C LEU A 22 2.83 -8.97 19.20
N LYS A 23 3.90 -9.20 18.42
CA LYS A 23 4.14 -10.48 17.73
C LYS A 23 4.18 -11.66 18.70
N LYS A 24 4.86 -11.50 19.84
CA LYS A 24 4.96 -12.55 20.87
C LYS A 24 3.60 -12.86 21.51
N ARG A 25 2.80 -11.83 21.81
CA ARG A 25 1.46 -12.00 22.38
C ARG A 25 0.51 -12.68 21.38
N LEU A 26 0.53 -12.25 20.12
CA LEU A 26 -0.28 -12.86 19.05
C LEU A 26 0.08 -14.34 18.84
N ASN A 27 1.37 -14.68 18.82
CA ASN A 27 1.81 -16.08 18.72
C ASN A 27 1.28 -16.91 19.89
N LYS A 28 1.43 -16.44 21.13
CA LYS A 28 0.92 -17.15 22.31
C LYS A 28 -0.60 -17.37 22.26
N GLU A 29 -1.36 -16.42 21.72
CA GLU A 29 -2.80 -16.58 21.51
C GLU A 29 -3.13 -17.54 20.37
N ALA A 30 -2.34 -17.53 19.29
CA ALA A 30 -2.46 -18.47 18.18
C ALA A 30 -2.22 -19.90 18.64
N ASP A 31 -1.13 -20.15 19.37
CA ASP A 31 -0.75 -21.45 19.93
C ASP A 31 -1.82 -21.97 20.91
N ALA A 32 -2.48 -21.07 21.64
CA ALA A 32 -3.59 -21.39 22.52
C ALA A 32 -4.93 -21.61 21.78
N GLY A 33 -4.94 -21.64 20.45
CA GLY A 33 -6.14 -21.83 19.63
C GLY A 33 -7.15 -20.69 19.73
N LYS A 34 -6.75 -19.52 20.25
CA LYS A 34 -7.68 -18.41 20.46
C LYS A 34 -8.00 -17.69 19.15
N LEU A 35 -7.11 -17.75 18.16
CA LEU A 35 -7.28 -17.07 16.86
C LEU A 35 -8.01 -17.92 15.80
N ILE A 36 -7.90 -19.26 15.83
CA ILE A 36 -8.50 -20.14 14.81
C ILE A 36 -10.02 -19.98 14.73
N ASN A 37 -10.69 -19.83 15.88
CA ASN A 37 -12.14 -19.60 15.95
C ASN A 37 -12.55 -18.27 15.32
N PHE A 38 -11.68 -17.25 15.29
CA PHE A 38 -11.96 -16.01 14.58
C PHE A 38 -11.80 -16.16 13.07
N ALA A 39 -10.75 -16.85 12.61
CA ALA A 39 -10.53 -17.12 11.20
C ALA A 39 -11.70 -17.93 10.59
N LEU A 40 -12.12 -19.01 11.26
CA LEU A 40 -13.25 -19.84 10.82
C LEU A 40 -14.57 -19.06 10.77
N ARG A 41 -14.84 -18.20 11.76
CA ARG A 41 -16.01 -17.30 11.75
C ARG A 41 -15.92 -16.23 10.67
N GLY A 42 -14.72 -15.73 10.38
CA GLY A 42 -14.46 -14.82 9.26
C GLY A 42 -14.79 -15.49 7.92
N LEU A 43 -14.30 -16.70 7.72
CA LEU A 43 -14.53 -17.48 6.51
C LEU A 43 -16.02 -17.83 6.31
N LYS A 44 -16.71 -18.20 7.39
CA LYS A 44 -18.17 -18.43 7.36
C LYS A 44 -18.92 -17.18 6.88
N ARG A 45 -18.64 -16.01 7.48
CA ARG A 45 -19.24 -14.73 7.08
C ARG A 45 -18.91 -14.34 5.65
N LEU A 46 -17.67 -14.57 5.19
CA LEU A 46 -17.27 -14.31 3.81
C LEU A 46 -18.08 -15.17 2.84
N ARG A 47 -18.24 -16.46 3.15
CA ARG A 47 -19.04 -17.39 2.34
C ARG A 47 -20.52 -16.97 2.28
N GLU A 48 -21.09 -16.56 3.40
CA GLU A 48 -22.49 -16.15 3.52
C GLU A 48 -22.75 -14.81 2.81
N ASN A 49 -21.92 -13.81 3.07
CA ASN A 49 -22.15 -12.44 2.62
C ASN A 49 -21.52 -12.14 1.25
N ARG A 50 -20.68 -13.05 0.74
CA ARG A 50 -19.86 -12.88 -0.48
C ARG A 50 -18.95 -11.64 -0.47
N GLN A 51 -18.71 -11.07 0.71
CA GLN A 51 -17.83 -9.94 0.92
C GLN A 51 -17.17 -10.02 2.28
N PHE A 52 -15.99 -9.41 2.41
CA PHE A 52 -15.29 -9.33 3.68
C PHE A 52 -16.10 -8.49 4.69
N THR A 53 -16.07 -8.89 5.96
CA THR A 53 -16.60 -8.02 7.02
C THR A 53 -15.69 -6.82 7.17
N LEU A 54 -16.23 -5.63 6.92
CA LEU A 54 -15.58 -4.35 7.14
C LEU A 54 -16.16 -3.72 8.43
N PRO A 55 -15.47 -3.78 9.58
CA PRO A 55 -15.91 -3.06 10.77
C PRO A 55 -15.96 -1.55 10.47
N PRO A 56 -16.92 -0.78 11.03
CA PRO A 56 -16.93 0.68 10.86
C PRO A 56 -15.60 1.35 11.26
N THR A 57 -14.92 0.80 12.26
CA THR A 57 -13.58 1.24 12.70
C THR A 57 -12.48 1.00 11.66
N SER A 58 -12.66 0.06 10.73
CA SER A 58 -11.71 -0.19 9.64
C SER A 58 -11.77 0.87 8.53
N VAL A 59 -12.81 1.71 8.48
CA VAL A 59 -12.93 2.79 7.49
C VAL A 59 -11.80 3.82 7.65
N ILE A 60 -11.47 4.16 8.90
CA ILE A 60 -10.38 5.08 9.22
C ILE A 60 -9.04 4.47 8.81
N LEU A 61 -8.78 3.21 9.19
CA LEU A 61 -7.58 2.48 8.79
C LEU A 61 -7.45 2.31 7.28
N GLN A 62 -8.54 2.05 6.56
CA GLN A 62 -8.51 1.96 5.09
C GLN A 62 -8.19 3.29 4.45
N LYS A 63 -8.69 4.40 5.02
CA LYS A 63 -8.35 5.74 4.57
C LYS A 63 -6.86 6.04 4.79
N GLN A 64 -6.29 5.60 5.92
CA GLN A 64 -4.87 5.74 6.22
C GLN A 64 -3.98 4.81 5.38
N LEU A 65 -4.41 3.57 5.12
CA LEU A 65 -3.69 2.60 4.28
C LEU A 65 -3.67 3.00 2.81
N LYS A 66 -4.69 3.73 2.35
CA LYS A 66 -4.67 4.38 1.03
C LYS A 66 -3.66 5.53 0.96
N ASP A 67 -3.18 6.01 2.11
CA ASP A 67 -2.36 7.20 2.27
C ASP A 67 -0.95 6.87 2.78
N THR A 68 -0.48 5.63 2.59
CA THR A 68 0.86 5.17 3.04
C THR A 68 2.01 5.84 2.30
N GLY A 69 1.73 6.59 1.24
CA GLY A 69 2.75 7.22 0.40
C GLY A 69 3.50 6.25 -0.52
N GLU A 70 3.16 4.95 -0.49
CA GLU A 70 3.77 3.95 -1.39
C GLU A 70 3.38 4.15 -2.86
N ARG A 71 2.20 4.76 -3.12
CA ARG A 71 1.72 5.10 -4.47
C ARG A 71 1.55 6.60 -4.60
N ILE A 72 2.34 7.21 -5.46
CA ILE A 72 2.27 8.64 -5.74
C ILE A 72 1.12 8.90 -6.71
N ILE A 73 0.10 9.62 -6.23
CA ILE A 73 -1.06 10.02 -7.03
C ILE A 73 -0.85 11.47 -7.50
N PRO A 74 -0.65 11.72 -8.81
CA PRO A 74 -0.53 13.08 -9.34
C PRO A 74 -1.76 13.93 -8.99
N GLY A 75 -1.53 15.16 -8.54
CA GLY A 75 -2.60 16.09 -8.16
C GLY A 75 -3.08 15.99 -6.71
N ASN A 76 -2.63 14.98 -5.93
CA ASN A 76 -2.86 14.95 -4.49
C ASN A 76 -1.79 15.78 -3.76
N GLN A 77 -2.21 16.82 -3.02
CA GLN A 77 -1.30 17.70 -2.28
C GLN A 77 -0.47 16.96 -1.23
N ALA A 78 -1.00 15.89 -0.63
CA ALA A 78 -0.27 15.08 0.36
C ALA A 78 0.99 14.44 -0.23
N PHE A 79 1.04 14.22 -1.54
CA PHE A 79 2.17 13.59 -2.23
C PHE A 79 3.02 14.56 -3.05
N ASN A 80 2.77 15.87 -2.99
CA ASN A 80 3.43 16.83 -3.87
C ASN A 80 4.96 16.75 -3.77
N TYR A 81 5.52 16.64 -2.57
CA TYR A 81 6.98 16.53 -2.38
C TYR A 81 7.56 15.30 -3.10
N SER A 82 7.02 14.12 -2.83
CA SER A 82 7.46 12.87 -3.46
C SER A 82 7.21 12.86 -4.97
N PHE A 83 6.12 13.47 -5.42
CA PHE A 83 5.83 13.68 -6.84
C PHE A 83 6.88 14.55 -7.52
N GLN A 84 7.30 15.68 -6.91
CA GLN A 84 8.37 16.52 -7.45
C GLN A 84 9.69 15.76 -7.54
N HIS A 85 10.02 14.93 -6.55
CA HIS A 85 11.21 14.06 -6.60
C HIS A 85 11.16 13.08 -7.78
N HIS A 86 10.02 12.43 -8.01
CA HIS A 86 9.86 11.56 -9.18
C HIS A 86 9.96 12.33 -10.49
N LEU A 87 9.34 13.50 -10.59
CA LEU A 87 9.44 14.35 -11.78
C LEU A 87 10.90 14.73 -12.09
N PHE A 88 11.68 15.08 -11.07
CA PHE A 88 13.10 15.35 -11.24
C PHE A 88 13.86 14.12 -11.77
N ALA A 89 13.64 12.96 -11.15
CA ALA A 89 14.29 11.71 -11.56
C ALA A 89 13.94 11.31 -13.01
N TYR A 90 12.66 11.37 -13.39
CA TYR A 90 12.23 11.06 -14.77
C TYR A 90 12.78 12.05 -15.79
N ARG A 91 12.81 13.34 -15.47
CA ARG A 91 13.41 14.37 -16.36
C ARG A 91 14.92 14.19 -16.52
N TRP A 92 15.60 13.78 -15.45
CA TRP A 92 17.02 13.44 -15.54
C TRP A 92 17.22 12.19 -16.41
N ALA A 93 16.46 11.13 -16.16
CA ALA A 93 16.52 9.87 -16.92
C ALA A 93 16.20 10.05 -18.41
N LEU A 94 15.27 10.96 -18.76
CA LEU A 94 14.88 11.28 -20.13
C LEU A 94 16.08 11.62 -21.03
N ASN A 95 17.13 12.23 -20.48
CA ASN A 95 18.35 12.57 -21.23
C ASN A 95 19.14 11.34 -21.72
N HIS A 96 18.82 10.16 -21.21
CA HIS A 96 19.48 8.90 -21.56
C HIS A 96 18.61 7.96 -22.41
N CYS A 97 17.35 8.35 -22.67
CA CYS A 97 16.34 7.47 -23.25
C CYS A 97 16.10 7.66 -24.76
N SER A 98 16.68 8.68 -25.39
CA SER A 98 16.46 8.99 -26.80
C SER A 98 16.67 7.78 -27.72
N ASP A 99 15.70 7.50 -28.59
CA ASP A 99 15.71 6.44 -29.60
C ASP A 99 15.92 5.01 -29.05
N LYS A 100 15.71 4.80 -27.73
CA LYS A 100 15.84 3.50 -27.07
C LYS A 100 14.50 2.86 -26.77
N ILE A 101 14.52 1.54 -26.58
CA ILE A 101 13.45 0.78 -25.95
C ILE A 101 13.69 0.82 -24.44
N VAL A 102 12.72 1.33 -23.67
CA VAL A 102 12.84 1.57 -22.23
C VAL A 102 11.81 0.75 -21.45
N LEU A 103 12.24 0.15 -20.33
CA LEU A 103 11.37 -0.49 -19.35
C LEU A 103 11.23 0.42 -18.13
N ASP A 104 10.00 0.78 -17.77
CA ASP A 104 9.66 1.50 -16.54
C ASP A 104 9.09 0.50 -15.53
N ALA A 105 9.94 0.02 -14.62
CA ALA A 105 9.59 -0.97 -13.61
C ALA A 105 9.11 -0.28 -12.32
N GLY A 106 7.87 -0.58 -11.91
CA GLY A 106 7.19 0.18 -10.86
C GLY A 106 6.58 1.47 -11.39
N CYS A 107 6.01 1.45 -12.61
CA CYS A 107 5.55 2.66 -13.29
C CYS A 107 4.37 3.36 -12.59
N GLY A 108 3.73 2.73 -11.60
CA GLY A 108 2.62 3.27 -10.84
C GLY A 108 1.47 3.69 -11.74
N GLU A 109 1.13 4.98 -11.71
CA GLU A 109 0.08 5.60 -12.54
C GLU A 109 0.58 6.00 -13.96
N GLY A 110 1.84 5.73 -14.30
CA GLY A 110 2.39 5.91 -15.65
C GLY A 110 2.78 7.34 -16.04
N TYR A 111 2.71 8.32 -15.13
CA TYR A 111 3.08 9.71 -15.44
C TYR A 111 4.56 9.85 -15.83
N GLY A 112 5.44 9.06 -15.22
CA GLY A 112 6.86 9.01 -15.56
C GLY A 112 7.11 8.37 -16.92
N SER A 113 6.42 7.26 -17.20
CA SER A 113 6.48 6.62 -18.51
C SER A 113 6.03 7.57 -19.63
N LYS A 114 5.01 8.41 -19.37
CA LYS A 114 4.58 9.45 -20.31
C LYS A 114 5.69 10.47 -20.61
N ILE A 115 6.47 10.88 -19.61
CA ILE A 115 7.61 11.79 -19.80
C ILE A 115 8.68 11.11 -20.67
N ILE A 116 9.04 9.87 -20.35
CA ILE A 116 10.06 9.13 -21.10
C ILE A 116 9.65 8.87 -22.56
N ALA A 117 8.36 8.64 -22.81
CA ALA A 117 7.80 8.47 -24.15
C ALA A 117 8.01 9.68 -25.08
N GLU A 118 8.34 10.86 -24.56
CA GLU A 118 8.64 12.05 -25.38
C GLU A 118 9.92 11.87 -26.21
N LYS A 119 10.87 11.03 -25.76
CA LYS A 119 12.16 10.80 -26.46
C LYS A 119 12.47 9.34 -26.76
N ALA A 120 11.94 8.40 -25.99
CA ALA A 120 12.19 6.98 -26.22
C ALA A 120 11.56 6.51 -27.55
N ALA A 121 12.23 5.58 -28.25
CA ALA A 121 11.64 4.92 -29.41
C ALA A 121 10.44 4.05 -29.02
N GLN A 122 10.50 3.44 -27.83
CA GLN A 122 9.43 2.64 -27.26
C GLN A 122 9.56 2.60 -25.74
N ILE A 123 8.43 2.60 -25.03
CA ILE A 123 8.40 2.38 -23.58
C ILE A 123 7.41 1.30 -23.20
N ILE A 124 7.80 0.46 -22.25
CA ILE A 124 6.96 -0.57 -21.62
C ILE A 124 6.90 -0.26 -20.12
N GLY A 125 5.71 -0.01 -19.59
CA GLY A 125 5.49 0.16 -18.15
C GLY A 125 5.00 -1.14 -17.52
N ILE A 126 5.58 -1.53 -16.38
CA ILE A 126 5.14 -2.68 -15.59
C ILE A 126 4.99 -2.25 -14.14
N ASP A 127 3.84 -2.55 -13.55
CA ASP A 127 3.57 -2.30 -12.13
C ASP A 127 2.74 -3.45 -11.54
N LYS A 128 2.92 -3.71 -10.24
CA LYS A 128 2.12 -4.69 -9.51
C LYS A 128 0.92 -3.95 -8.91
N SER A 129 -0.21 -3.99 -9.62
CA SER A 129 -1.50 -3.50 -9.12
C SER A 129 -1.99 -4.31 -7.92
#